data_AF-A0A0G4M9B5-F1
#
_entry.id   AF-A0A0G4M9B5-F1
#
_cell.length_a   1.000
_cell.length_b   1.000
_cell.length_c   1.000
_cell.angle_alpha   90.00
_cell.angle_beta   90.00
_cell.angle_gamma   90.00
#
_symmetry.space_group_name_H-M   'P 1'
#
loop_
_entity.id
_entity.type
_entity.pdbx_description
1 polymer ?
#
loop_
_entity_poly.entity_id
_entity_poly.type
_entity_poly.pdbx_seq_one_letter_code
_entity_poly.pdbx_strand_id
1 'polypeptide(L)'
;EDGKATFKVSGSAYKLTRLRSLHHGTCLLSSPNLGSIGQMLRSPAEPFIKGRGVESVRSPVRNVGVGNEEFEGAVVREFGAMYGAFDVIAEVNEDAAELESVRKGMKELQ
;
A
#
# COMPACT_ATOMS: atom_id res chain seq x y z
N GLU A 1 -3.94 34.92 -0.91
CA GLU A 1 -3.07 34.08 -0.07
C GLU A 1 -3.26 32.64 -0.48
N ASP A 2 -2.30 32.07 -1.20
CA ASP A 2 -2.37 30.69 -1.68
C ASP A 2 -1.93 29.77 -0.52
N GLY A 3 -2.90 29.35 0.30
CA GLY A 3 -2.65 28.44 1.41
C GLY A 3 -2.14 27.11 0.86
N LYS A 4 -0.88 26.75 1.17
CA LYS A 4 -0.27 25.49 0.72
C LYS A 4 -1.21 24.31 1.00
N ALA A 5 -1.82 23.79 -0.05
CA ALA A 5 -2.71 22.64 0.06
C ALA A 5 -1.91 21.40 0.50
N THR A 6 -2.39 20.71 1.53
CA THR A 6 -1.83 19.43 1.99
C THR A 6 -2.44 18.29 1.19
N PHE A 7 -1.59 17.38 0.70
CA PHE A 7 -2.02 16.21 -0.06
C PHE A 7 -1.57 14.93 0.66
N LYS A 8 -2.46 13.94 0.68
CA LYS A 8 -2.15 12.59 1.14
C LYS A 8 -1.31 11.88 0.09
N VAL A 9 -0.10 11.47 0.46
CA VAL A 9 0.82 10.71 -0.41
C VAL A 9 0.94 9.24 0.00
N SER A 10 0.42 8.88 1.16
CA SER A 10 0.50 7.54 1.73
C SER A 10 -0.76 7.22 2.53
N GLY A 11 -1.15 5.95 2.56
CA GLY A 11 -2.22 5.45 3.42
C GLY A 11 -1.77 4.18 4.13
N SER A 12 -1.94 4.15 5.45
CA SER A 12 -1.58 3.01 6.29
C SER A 12 -2.79 2.24 6.80
N ALA A 13 -2.59 0.96 7.06
CA ALA A 13 -3.49 0.12 7.83
C ALA A 13 -2.66 -0.89 8.65
N TYR A 14 -3.31 -1.55 9.61
CA TYR A 14 -2.64 -2.47 10.50
C TYR A 14 -3.49 -3.69 10.82
N LYS A 15 -2.80 -4.80 11.13
CA LYS A 15 -3.40 -6.02 11.65
C LYS A 15 -2.60 -6.49 12.85
N LEU A 16 -3.30 -6.75 13.95
CA LEU A 16 -2.74 -7.33 15.15
C LEU A 16 -3.28 -8.73 15.36
N THR A 17 -2.41 -9.65 15.77
CA THR A 17 -2.71 -10.98 16.29
C THR A 17 -2.06 -11.12 17.66
N ARG A 18 -2.32 -12.21 18.39
CA ARG A 18 -1.79 -12.41 19.74
C ARG A 18 -0.27 -12.22 19.85
N LEU A 19 0.49 -12.63 18.82
CA LEU A 19 1.97 -12.66 18.86
C LEU A 19 2.63 -11.84 17.74
N ARG A 20 1.85 -11.22 16.85
CA ARG A 20 2.39 -10.55 15.67
C ARG A 20 1.61 -9.28 15.37
N SER A 21 2.33 -8.26 14.94
CA SER A 21 1.80 -7.02 14.40
C SER A 21 2.28 -6.84 12.97
N LEU A 22 1.37 -6.45 12.08
CA LEU A 22 1.69 -6.03 10.73
C LEU A 22 1.19 -4.61 10.53
N HIS A 23 2.13 -3.68 10.28
CA HIS A 23 1.83 -2.36 9.75
C HIS A 23 2.17 -2.37 8.26
N HIS A 24 1.19 -2.02 7.44
CA HIS A 24 1.37 -1.92 5.99
C HIS A 24 0.83 -0.59 5.50
N GLY A 25 1.34 -0.12 4.37
CA GLY A 25 0.88 1.11 3.78
C GLY A 25 1.25 1.21 2.32
N THR A 26 0.72 2.26 1.69
CA THR A 26 1.01 2.62 0.30
C THR A 26 1.83 3.90 0.25
N CYS A 27 2.55 4.12 -0.84
CA CYS A 27 3.12 5.41 -1.20
C CYS A 27 2.77 5.70 -2.65
N LEU A 28 2.22 6.88 -2.94
CA LEU A 28 1.88 7.32 -4.29
C LEU A 28 3.15 7.87 -4.94
N LEU A 29 3.85 7.03 -5.67
CA LEU A 29 5.16 7.35 -6.24
C LEU A 29 5.03 8.24 -7.48
N SER A 30 4.65 7.65 -8.61
CA SER A 30 4.61 8.34 -9.92
C SER A 30 3.53 7.77 -10.85
N SER A 31 2.44 7.23 -10.30
CA SER A 31 1.38 6.57 -11.08
C SER A 31 0.75 7.53 -12.12
N PRO A 32 0.66 7.14 -13.40
CA PRO A 32 -0.01 7.94 -14.43
C PRO A 32 -1.54 7.97 -14.23
N ASN A 33 -2.09 7.06 -13.43
CA ASN A 33 -3.52 6.87 -13.24
C ASN A 33 -4.08 7.69 -12.06
N LEU A 34 -3.29 8.58 -11.46
CA LEU A 34 -3.76 9.35 -10.30
C LEU A 34 -4.95 10.25 -10.64
N GLY A 35 -5.08 10.70 -11.89
CA GLY A 35 -6.23 11.49 -12.35
C GLY A 35 -7.56 10.70 -12.37
N SER A 36 -7.51 9.37 -12.54
CA SER A 36 -8.70 8.52 -12.65
C SER A 36 -9.05 7.79 -11.36
N ILE A 37 -8.12 7.67 -10.39
CA ILE A 37 -8.31 6.91 -9.15
C ILE A 37 -9.57 7.32 -8.37
N GLY A 38 -9.88 8.62 -8.32
CA GLY A 38 -11.03 9.13 -7.59
C GLY A 38 -12.37 8.66 -8.18
N GLN A 39 -12.42 8.34 -9.47
CA GLN A 39 -13.62 7.77 -10.10
C GLN A 39 -13.73 6.28 -9.78
N MET A 40 -12.62 5.55 -9.80
CA MET A 40 -12.59 4.11 -9.47
C MET A 40 -12.98 3.83 -8.02
N LEU A 41 -12.69 4.75 -7.10
CA LEU A 41 -13.01 4.64 -5.68
C LEU A 41 -14.45 5.07 -5.33
N ARG A 42 -15.28 5.44 -6.31
CA ARG A 42 -16.68 5.84 -6.11
C ARG A 42 -17.60 4.86 -6.80
N SER A 43 -18.35 4.11 -6.01
CA SER A 43 -19.38 3.21 -6.54
C SER A 43 -20.63 4.01 -6.90
N PRO A 44 -21.16 3.91 -8.14
CA PRO A 44 -22.48 4.46 -8.48
C PRO A 44 -23.61 3.87 -7.63
N ALA A 45 -23.40 2.68 -7.05
CA ALA A 45 -24.36 2.00 -6.19
C ALA A 45 -24.29 2.44 -4.71
N GLU A 46 -23.29 3.26 -4.32
CA GLU A 46 -23.12 3.76 -2.94
C GLU A 46 -24.44 4.27 -2.30
N PRO A 47 -25.30 5.06 -2.99
CA PRO A 47 -26.55 5.55 -2.41
C PRO A 47 -27.61 4.47 -2.11
N PHE A 48 -27.49 3.29 -2.71
CA PHE A 48 -28.48 2.22 -2.63
C PHE A 48 -28.08 1.10 -1.65
N ILE A 49 -26.87 1.16 -1.09
CA ILE A 49 -26.32 0.13 -0.21
C ILE A 49 -26.38 0.62 1.24
N LYS A 50 -26.94 -0.22 2.13
CA LYS A 50 -26.85 -0.02 3.59
C LYS A 50 -25.85 -1.00 4.17
N GLY A 51 -24.66 -0.52 4.54
CA GLY A 51 -23.61 -1.29 5.19
C GLY A 51 -23.47 -0.97 6.68
N ARG A 52 -22.86 -1.89 7.43
CA ARG A 52 -22.34 -1.63 8.80
C ARG A 52 -20.80 -1.58 8.83
N GLY A 53 -20.18 -1.53 7.65
CA GLY A 53 -18.73 -1.47 7.50
C GLY A 53 -18.16 -0.11 7.91
N VAL A 54 -16.85 -0.02 7.92
CA VAL A 54 -16.14 1.25 8.15
C VAL A 54 -16.04 2.00 6.82
N GLU A 55 -16.52 3.22 6.80
CA GLU A 55 -16.46 4.08 5.62
C GLU A 55 -15.04 4.57 5.35
N SER A 56 -14.75 4.79 4.06
CA SER A 56 -13.46 5.36 3.65
C SER A 56 -13.40 6.86 3.95
N VAL A 57 -12.31 7.32 4.57
CA VAL A 57 -12.04 8.75 4.75
C VAL A 57 -11.42 9.33 3.48
N ARG A 58 -12.14 10.27 2.84
CA ARG A 58 -11.69 10.90 1.60
C ARG A 58 -10.63 11.96 1.88
N SER A 59 -9.60 12.03 1.03
CA SER A 59 -8.55 13.05 1.11
C SER A 59 -8.05 13.39 -0.29
N PRO A 60 -7.65 14.64 -0.56
CA PRO A 60 -6.92 14.98 -1.78
C PRO A 60 -5.56 14.26 -1.77
N VAL A 61 -5.18 13.68 -2.90
CA VAL A 61 -3.96 12.87 -3.04
C VAL A 61 -3.00 13.45 -4.07
N ARG A 62 -1.71 13.14 -3.94
CA ARG A 62 -0.67 13.50 -4.91
C ARG A 62 0.44 12.45 -4.99
N ASN A 63 1.07 12.35 -6.16
CA ASN A 63 2.32 11.62 -6.32
C ASN A 63 3.48 12.39 -5.68
N VAL A 64 4.44 11.66 -5.09
CA VAL A 64 5.71 12.24 -4.59
C VAL A 64 6.72 12.50 -5.70
N GLY A 65 6.58 11.85 -6.85
CA GLY A 65 7.45 12.02 -8.02
C GLY A 65 8.74 11.20 -7.98
N VAL A 66 8.73 10.07 -7.27
CA VAL A 66 9.91 9.19 -7.07
C VAL A 66 9.75 7.90 -7.88
N GLY A 67 10.86 7.29 -8.29
CA GLY A 67 10.87 5.96 -8.93
C GLY A 67 10.71 4.82 -7.93
N ASN A 68 10.27 3.64 -8.38
CA ASN A 68 10.12 2.46 -7.49
C ASN A 68 11.46 2.08 -6.85
N GLU A 69 12.51 1.88 -7.66
CA GLU A 69 13.84 1.48 -7.17
C GLU A 69 14.44 2.49 -6.18
N GLU A 70 14.27 3.79 -6.46
CA GLU A 70 14.73 4.87 -5.57
C GLU A 70 13.99 4.81 -4.22
N PHE A 71 12.67 4.62 -4.25
CA PHE A 71 11.86 4.52 -3.04
C PHE A 71 12.20 3.25 -2.24
N GLU A 72 12.27 2.10 -2.89
CA GLU A 72 12.60 0.82 -2.26
C GLU A 72 14.00 0.85 -1.63
N GLY A 73 14.99 1.36 -2.37
CA GLY A 73 16.35 1.55 -1.85
C GLY A 73 16.40 2.48 -0.64
N ALA A 74 15.61 3.55 -0.63
CA ALA A 74 15.48 4.42 0.53
C ALA A 74 14.85 3.70 1.72
N VAL A 75 13.75 2.96 1.52
CA VAL A 75 13.08 2.20 2.59
C VAL A 75 14.02 1.16 3.20
N VAL A 76 14.71 0.37 2.38
CA VAL A 76 15.66 -0.65 2.83
C VAL A 76 16.80 0.01 3.62
N ARG A 77 17.37 1.11 3.11
CA ARG A 77 18.45 1.82 3.82
C ARG A 77 18.00 2.35 5.17
N GLU A 78 16.85 3.02 5.25
CA GLU A 78 16.34 3.56 6.52
C GLU A 78 15.97 2.45 7.51
N PHE A 79 15.43 1.34 7.02
CA PHE A 79 15.15 0.16 7.85
C PHE A 79 16.46 -0.42 8.44
N GLY A 80 17.55 -0.46 7.65
CA GLY A 80 18.85 -0.94 8.10
C GLY A 80 19.53 0.00 9.08
N ALA A 81 19.38 1.31 8.89
CA ALA A 81 19.83 2.31 9.85
C ALA A 81 19.12 2.17 11.21
N MET A 82 17.85 1.78 11.20
CA MET A 82 17.03 1.63 12.41
C MET A 82 17.30 0.31 13.16
N TYR A 83 17.52 -0.80 12.44
CA TYR A 83 17.57 -2.14 13.03
C TYR A 83 18.90 -2.88 12.89
N GLY A 84 19.85 -2.36 12.11
CA GLY A 84 21.16 -2.96 11.86
C GLY A 84 21.27 -3.66 10.50
N ALA A 85 22.38 -4.39 10.31
CA ALA A 85 22.65 -5.10 9.08
C ALA A 85 21.63 -6.22 8.83
N PHE A 86 21.34 -6.50 7.55
CA PHE A 86 20.43 -7.56 7.16
C PHE A 86 21.17 -8.87 6.97
N ASP A 87 20.67 -9.92 7.59
CA ASP A 87 21.19 -11.27 7.37
C ASP A 87 20.67 -11.87 6.04
N VAL A 88 19.50 -11.43 5.57
CA VAL A 88 18.84 -11.94 4.36
C VAL A 88 18.12 -10.81 3.62
N ILE A 89 18.38 -10.70 2.32
CA ILE A 89 17.56 -9.94 1.36
C ILE A 89 17.09 -10.93 0.31
N ALA A 90 15.78 -11.06 0.16
CA ALA A 90 15.17 -11.95 -0.82
C ALA A 90 14.10 -11.19 -1.60
N GLU A 91 14.12 -11.35 -2.92
CA GLU A 91 13.08 -10.85 -3.81
C GLU A 91 12.08 -11.98 -4.07
N VAL A 92 10.79 -11.67 -3.95
CA VAL A 92 9.70 -12.62 -4.18
C VAL A 92 9.08 -12.26 -5.53
N ASN A 93 9.41 -13.06 -6.54
CA ASN A 93 8.95 -12.90 -7.92
C ASN A 93 7.84 -13.91 -8.25
N GLU A 94 7.51 -14.08 -9.54
CA GLU A 94 6.49 -15.04 -9.99
C GLU A 94 6.80 -16.49 -9.58
N ASP A 95 8.10 -16.83 -9.41
CA ASP A 95 8.53 -18.16 -8.96
C ASP A 95 8.13 -18.44 -7.51
N ALA A 96 7.74 -17.42 -6.74
CA ALA A 96 7.16 -17.61 -5.42
C ALA A 96 5.87 -18.43 -5.44
N ALA A 97 5.19 -18.51 -6.59
CA ALA A 97 4.03 -19.40 -6.78
C ALA A 97 4.40 -20.89 -6.64
N GLU A 98 5.67 -21.26 -6.76
CA GLU A 98 6.16 -22.63 -6.54
C GLU A 98 6.27 -22.97 -5.05
N LEU A 99 6.31 -21.96 -4.17
CA LEU A 99 6.24 -22.19 -2.73
C LEU A 99 4.86 -22.73 -2.37
N GLU A 100 4.83 -23.90 -1.75
CA GLU A 100 3.58 -24.60 -1.44
C GLU A 100 2.59 -23.73 -0.65
N SER A 101 3.09 -22.91 0.27
CA SER A 101 2.29 -21.97 1.07
C SER A 101 1.62 -20.89 0.21
N VAL A 102 2.33 -20.32 -0.75
CA VAL A 102 1.82 -19.30 -1.69
C VAL A 102 0.84 -19.93 -2.66
N ARG A 103 1.20 -21.07 -3.25
CA ARG A 103 0.35 -21.85 -4.16
C ARG A 103 -1.00 -22.21 -3.53
N LYS A 104 -0.98 -22.64 -2.27
CA LYS A 104 -2.20 -22.98 -1.53
C LYS A 104 -3.09 -21.75 -1.33
N GLY A 105 -2.52 -20.63 -0.91
CA GLY A 105 -3.26 -19.37 -0.76
C GLY A 105 -3.86 -18.86 -2.07
N MET A 106 -3.14 -18.98 -3.19
CA MET A 106 -3.64 -18.59 -4.51
C MET A 106 -4.83 -19.44 -4.98
N LYS A 107 -4.80 -20.76 -4.74
CA LYS A 107 -5.94 -21.66 -5.06
C LYS A 107 -7.19 -21.35 -4.24
N GLU A 108 -7.02 -20.88 -3.01
CA GLU A 108 -8.14 -20.49 -2.14
C GLU A 108 -8.82 -19.18 -2.60
N LEU A 109 -8.19 -18.39 -3.47
CA LEU A 109 -8.69 -17.11 -4.00
C LEU A 109 -9.34 -17.22 -5.39
N GLN A 110 -9.29 -18.40 -6.04
CA GLN A 110 -9.98 -18.70 -7.30
C GLN A 110 -11.38 -19.27 -7.05
#